data_AF-A0A6N2V7I4-F1
#
_entry.id   AF-A0A6N2V7I4-F1
#
_cell.length_a   1.000
_cell.length_b   1.000
_cell.length_c   1.000
_cell.angle_alpha   90.00
_cell.angle_beta   90.00
_cell.angle_gamma   90.00
#
_symmetry.space_group_name_H-M   'P 1'
#
loop_
_entity.id
_entity.type
_entity.pdbx_description
1 polymer ?
#
loop_
_entity_poly.entity_id
_entity_poly.type
_entity_poly.pdbx_seq_one_letter_code
_entity_poly.pdbx_strand_id
1 'polypeptide(L)'
;MCEAVQKYAKECVNEKQAANVKNIMEDTGFTVEQALDEADWLAEDSNERMTHEEVFRTLKSRVTIPFTLHGIEENLTVEYTQGTDPREIGYDALQGFPIDKICCTGYPVMHGYFEHMNATGYRRFCGFIQFVERIENYGENRELSVDVSDENLEKGNPYFAYGYPAEIFDAPCCNLAGCRHLKWTAYTYLVDLPSRMNSNKLKFLGGYSWGYEEDENGPQRLLPLEILTENDWEKHATEKGILKVFPI
;
A
#
# COMPACT_ATOMS: atom_id res chain seq x y z
N MET A 1 -20.40 -20.22 -16.10
CA MET A 1 -19.67 -21.11 -15.16
C MET A 1 -18.59 -21.80 -15.97
N CYS A 2 -17.31 -21.53 -15.69
CA CYS A 2 -16.19 -22.09 -16.46
C CYS A 2 -16.04 -23.61 -16.20
N GLU A 3 -15.73 -24.41 -17.22
CA GLU A 3 -15.54 -25.87 -17.11
C GLU A 3 -14.49 -26.25 -16.05
N ALA A 4 -13.48 -25.39 -15.83
CA ALA A 4 -12.47 -25.57 -14.80
C ALA A 4 -13.06 -25.58 -13.38
N VAL A 5 -14.04 -24.70 -13.10
CA VAL A 5 -14.71 -24.59 -11.79
C VAL A 5 -15.59 -25.82 -11.51
N GLN A 6 -16.23 -26.38 -12.55
CA GLN A 6 -17.03 -27.60 -12.43
C GLN A 6 -16.18 -28.85 -12.21
N LYS A 7 -14.98 -28.89 -12.80
CA LYS A 7 -14.02 -29.97 -12.57
C LYS A 7 -13.45 -29.91 -11.16
N TYR A 8 -13.08 -28.71 -10.69
CA TYR A 8 -12.58 -28.47 -9.34
C TYR A 8 -13.58 -28.82 -8.24
N ALA A 9 -14.86 -28.45 -8.40
CA ALA A 9 -15.92 -28.81 -7.44
C ALA A 9 -16.12 -30.33 -7.26
N LYS A 10 -15.66 -31.16 -8.22
CA LYS A 10 -15.67 -32.63 -8.11
C LYS A 10 -14.41 -33.21 -7.45
N GLU A 11 -13.30 -32.48 -7.47
CA GLU A 11 -12.00 -32.91 -6.93
C GLU A 11 -11.76 -32.42 -5.50
N CYS A 12 -12.50 -31.38 -5.05
CA CYS A 12 -12.47 -30.88 -3.67
C CYS A 12 -13.06 -31.85 -2.65
N VAL A 13 -12.42 -31.93 -1.47
CA VAL A 13 -12.89 -32.76 -0.35
C VAL A 13 -14.12 -32.16 0.36
N ASN A 14 -14.38 -30.84 0.23
CA ASN A 14 -15.63 -30.25 0.74
C ASN A 14 -16.15 -29.05 -0.08
N GLU A 15 -17.49 -28.91 -0.14
CA GLU A 15 -18.23 -27.90 -0.91
C GLU A 15 -17.92 -26.44 -0.53
N LYS A 16 -17.44 -26.16 0.68
CA LYS A 16 -17.06 -24.82 1.14
C LYS A 16 -15.71 -24.37 0.59
N GLN A 17 -14.74 -25.27 0.42
CA GLN A 17 -13.47 -24.92 -0.25
C GLN A 17 -13.71 -24.59 -1.73
N ALA A 18 -14.62 -25.33 -2.37
CA ALA A 18 -15.05 -25.02 -3.73
C ALA A 18 -15.72 -23.64 -3.84
N ALA A 19 -16.51 -23.24 -2.83
CA ALA A 19 -17.13 -21.92 -2.77
C ALA A 19 -16.11 -20.80 -2.54
N ASN A 20 -15.13 -21.00 -1.64
CA ASN A 20 -14.11 -20.00 -1.34
C ASN A 20 -13.23 -19.70 -2.56
N VAL A 21 -12.69 -20.74 -3.22
CA VAL A 21 -11.87 -20.56 -4.44
C VAL A 21 -12.66 -19.88 -5.55
N LYS A 22 -13.93 -20.26 -5.72
CA LYS A 22 -14.80 -19.62 -6.70
C LYS A 22 -14.99 -18.12 -6.41
N ASN A 23 -15.25 -17.75 -5.17
CA ASN A 23 -15.41 -16.35 -4.78
C ASN A 23 -14.10 -15.57 -4.95
N ILE A 24 -12.96 -16.15 -4.55
CA ILE A 24 -11.64 -15.55 -4.75
C ILE A 24 -11.42 -15.27 -6.24
N MET A 25 -11.66 -16.24 -7.12
CA MET A 25 -11.51 -16.06 -8.57
C MET A 25 -12.44 -14.98 -9.14
N GLU A 26 -13.71 -14.95 -8.70
CA GLU A 26 -14.71 -13.99 -9.20
C GLU A 26 -14.41 -12.55 -8.74
N ASP A 27 -13.86 -12.39 -7.53
CA ASP A 27 -13.65 -11.07 -6.90
C ASP A 27 -12.24 -10.47 -7.15
N THR A 28 -11.23 -11.30 -7.43
CA THR A 28 -9.83 -10.86 -7.58
C THR A 28 -9.29 -11.01 -8.99
N GLY A 29 -9.96 -11.78 -9.86
CA GLY A 29 -9.46 -12.11 -11.20
C GLY A 29 -8.28 -13.10 -11.19
N PHE A 30 -7.99 -13.74 -10.05
CA PHE A 30 -6.96 -14.75 -9.92
C PHE A 30 -7.19 -15.96 -10.83
N THR A 31 -6.10 -16.61 -11.23
CA THR A 31 -6.18 -17.94 -11.82
C THR A 31 -6.63 -18.95 -10.76
N VAL A 32 -7.11 -20.12 -11.20
CA VAL A 32 -7.53 -21.20 -10.28
C VAL A 32 -6.37 -21.58 -9.35
N GLU A 33 -5.15 -21.66 -9.86
CA GLU A 33 -3.95 -22.02 -9.09
C GLU A 33 -3.62 -20.97 -8.02
N GLN A 34 -3.68 -19.68 -8.35
CA GLN A 34 -3.50 -18.59 -7.38
C GLN A 34 -4.57 -18.60 -6.29
N ALA A 35 -5.82 -18.87 -6.67
CA ALA A 35 -6.92 -18.96 -5.71
C ALA A 35 -6.82 -20.22 -4.82
N LEU A 36 -6.12 -21.26 -5.28
CA LEU A 36 -5.86 -22.49 -4.52
C LEU A 36 -4.74 -22.33 -3.53
N ASP A 37 -3.60 -21.77 -3.96
CA ASP A 37 -2.46 -21.51 -3.08
C ASP A 37 -2.89 -20.62 -1.89
N GLU A 38 -3.75 -19.64 -2.18
CA GLU A 38 -4.32 -18.76 -1.17
C GLU A 38 -5.30 -19.48 -0.25
N ALA A 39 -6.15 -20.35 -0.80
CA ALA A 39 -7.11 -21.14 -0.02
C ALA A 39 -6.42 -22.20 0.87
N ASP A 40 -5.31 -22.76 0.42
CA ASP A 40 -4.50 -23.74 1.16
C ASP A 40 -3.70 -23.04 2.27
N TRP A 41 -3.13 -21.86 2.00
CA TRP A 41 -2.49 -21.04 3.03
C TRP A 41 -3.46 -20.66 4.17
N LEU A 42 -4.69 -20.25 3.82
CA LEU A 42 -5.76 -19.96 4.78
C LEU A 42 -6.21 -21.20 5.59
N ALA A 43 -6.03 -22.40 5.06
CA ALA A 43 -6.40 -23.65 5.71
C ALA A 43 -5.31 -24.18 6.65
N GLU A 44 -4.03 -23.87 6.39
CA GLU A 44 -2.91 -24.32 7.21
C GLU A 44 -2.76 -23.50 8.51
N ASP A 45 -3.16 -22.22 8.53
CA ASP A 45 -2.93 -21.33 9.68
C ASP A 45 -4.10 -21.27 10.70
N SER A 46 -5.25 -21.89 10.40
CA SER A 46 -6.48 -21.71 11.20
C SER A 46 -6.96 -22.98 11.91
N ASN A 47 -6.59 -23.12 13.19
CA ASN A 47 -7.29 -24.04 14.10
C ASN A 47 -8.71 -23.53 14.48
N GLU A 48 -9.06 -22.29 14.10
CA GLU A 48 -10.40 -21.72 14.16
C GLU A 48 -10.75 -20.96 12.88
N ARG A 49 -11.87 -21.36 12.27
CA ARG A 49 -12.33 -20.98 10.93
C ARG A 49 -12.60 -19.47 10.82
N MET A 50 -11.80 -18.76 10.01
CA MET A 50 -12.06 -17.36 9.63
C MET A 50 -13.40 -17.20 8.89
N THR A 51 -14.09 -16.09 9.14
CA THR A 51 -15.31 -15.67 8.45
C THR A 51 -15.00 -15.07 7.07
N HIS A 52 -16.01 -14.96 6.19
CA HIS A 52 -15.84 -14.39 4.84
C HIS A 52 -15.32 -12.95 4.86
N GLU A 53 -15.71 -12.17 5.88
CA GLU A 53 -15.29 -10.78 6.05
C GLU A 53 -13.82 -10.69 6.51
N GLU A 54 -13.37 -11.61 7.36
CA GLU A 54 -11.97 -11.74 7.77
C GLU A 54 -11.08 -12.18 6.60
N VAL A 55 -11.53 -13.16 5.80
CA VAL A 55 -10.80 -13.58 4.58
C VAL A 55 -10.73 -12.44 3.56
N PHE A 56 -11.83 -11.73 3.30
CA PHE A 56 -11.85 -10.59 2.38
C PHE A 56 -10.93 -9.45 2.86
N ARG A 57 -10.87 -9.22 4.17
CA ARG A 57 -10.01 -8.22 4.80
C ARG A 57 -8.53 -8.59 4.72
N THR A 58 -8.20 -9.86 4.95
CA THR A 58 -6.84 -10.39 4.81
C THR A 58 -6.38 -10.32 3.35
N LEU A 59 -7.23 -10.71 2.40
CA LEU A 59 -6.93 -10.62 0.96
C LEU A 59 -6.76 -9.18 0.45
N LYS A 60 -7.41 -8.20 1.08
CA LYS A 60 -7.19 -6.76 0.80
C LYS A 60 -6.05 -6.13 1.58
N SER A 61 -5.51 -6.83 2.58
CA SER A 61 -4.40 -6.33 3.41
C SER A 61 -3.03 -6.58 2.81
N ARG A 62 -2.94 -7.28 1.68
CA ARG A 62 -1.66 -7.53 1.03
C ARG A 62 -1.80 -7.56 -0.47
N VAL A 63 -0.95 -6.81 -1.17
CA VAL A 63 -0.89 -6.81 -2.63
C VAL A 63 0.54 -6.98 -3.11
N THR A 64 0.68 -7.65 -4.25
CA THR A 64 1.95 -7.77 -4.96
C THR A 64 1.88 -6.97 -6.25
N ILE A 65 2.79 -6.03 -6.43
CA ILE A 65 2.83 -5.15 -7.60
C ILE A 65 4.03 -5.55 -8.46
N PRO A 66 3.80 -6.16 -9.64
CA PRO A 66 4.88 -6.52 -10.55
C PRO A 66 5.41 -5.28 -11.27
N PHE A 67 6.73 -5.22 -11.46
CA PHE A 67 7.39 -4.16 -12.21
C PHE A 67 8.70 -4.62 -12.83
N THR A 68 9.34 -3.76 -13.60
CA THR A 68 10.66 -4.02 -14.19
C THR A 68 11.67 -2.98 -13.77
N LEU A 69 12.74 -3.40 -13.08
CA LEU A 69 13.87 -2.55 -12.70
C LEU A 69 15.11 -2.95 -13.47
N HIS A 70 15.64 -2.04 -14.28
CA HIS A 70 16.83 -2.26 -15.10
C HIS A 70 16.79 -3.55 -15.95
N GLY A 71 15.60 -3.90 -16.45
CA GLY A 71 15.38 -5.08 -17.29
C GLY A 71 15.18 -6.39 -16.52
N ILE A 72 15.00 -6.33 -15.20
CA ILE A 72 14.74 -7.49 -14.33
C ILE A 72 13.31 -7.36 -13.79
N GLU A 73 12.54 -8.43 -13.91
CA GLU A 73 11.20 -8.52 -13.31
C GLU A 73 11.32 -8.67 -11.79
N GLU A 74 10.59 -7.81 -11.08
CA GLU A 74 10.58 -7.73 -9.63
C GLU A 74 9.14 -7.58 -9.13
N ASN A 75 8.95 -7.86 -7.85
CA ASN A 75 7.66 -7.75 -7.18
C ASN A 75 7.80 -6.90 -5.92
N LEU A 76 6.96 -5.88 -5.78
CA LEU A 76 6.82 -5.11 -4.55
C LEU A 76 5.67 -5.71 -3.74
N THR A 77 5.95 -6.10 -2.50
CA THR A 77 4.92 -6.51 -1.53
C THR A 77 4.48 -5.29 -0.73
N VAL A 78 3.18 -5.09 -0.60
CA VAL A 78 2.61 -4.06 0.26
C VAL A 78 1.64 -4.72 1.22
N GLU A 79 1.88 -4.55 2.50
CA GLU A 79 0.97 -4.93 3.58
C GLU A 79 0.27 -3.70 4.14
N TYR A 80 -1.03 -3.82 4.39
CA TYR A 80 -1.94 -2.74 4.73
C TYR A 80 -3.00 -3.24 5.72
N THR A 81 -2.81 -2.93 7.00
CA THR A 81 -3.65 -3.45 8.08
C THR A 81 -4.22 -2.33 8.94
N GLN A 82 -5.17 -2.67 9.81
CA GLN A 82 -5.65 -1.75 10.84
C GLN A 82 -4.75 -1.92 12.07
N GLY A 83 -4.12 -0.83 12.52
CA GLY A 83 -3.28 -0.82 13.71
C GLY A 83 -4.08 -1.08 14.97
N THR A 84 -3.59 -1.99 15.82
CA THR A 84 -4.26 -2.39 17.06
C THR A 84 -3.44 -2.09 18.31
N ASP A 85 -2.11 -2.22 18.26
CA ASP A 85 -1.20 -1.89 19.35
C ASP A 85 -0.24 -0.74 18.98
N PRO A 86 -0.39 0.44 19.59
CA PRO A 86 0.49 1.59 19.39
C PRO A 86 1.99 1.32 19.59
N ARG A 87 2.36 0.37 20.45
CA ARG A 87 3.76 0.03 20.72
C ARG A 87 4.34 -0.88 19.64
N GLU A 88 3.56 -1.82 19.12
CA GLU A 88 4.00 -2.66 18.01
C GLU A 88 4.20 -1.81 16.74
N ILE A 89 3.39 -0.77 16.57
CA ILE A 89 3.53 0.23 15.49
C ILE A 89 4.75 1.15 15.71
N GLY A 90 5.23 1.28 16.95
CA GLY A 90 6.42 2.07 17.29
C GLY A 90 6.14 3.54 17.61
N TYR A 91 4.89 3.93 17.91
CA TYR A 91 4.58 5.32 18.30
C TYR A 91 5.30 5.77 19.58
N ASP A 92 5.76 4.84 20.41
CA ASP A 92 6.57 5.14 21.59
C ASP A 92 7.98 5.64 21.28
N ALA A 93 8.45 5.50 20.03
CA ALA A 93 9.67 6.13 19.55
C ALA A 93 9.49 7.63 19.22
N LEU A 94 8.26 8.12 19.05
CA LEU A 94 7.97 9.50 18.67
C LEU A 94 7.94 10.43 19.89
N GLN A 95 8.92 11.33 19.99
CA GLN A 95 9.00 12.28 21.10
C GLN A 95 7.83 13.28 21.10
N GLY A 96 7.17 13.42 22.24
CA GLY A 96 6.09 14.39 22.42
C GLY A 96 4.76 14.00 21.76
N PHE A 97 4.69 12.82 21.15
CA PHE A 97 3.46 12.28 20.60
C PHE A 97 2.53 11.83 21.74
N PRO A 98 1.22 12.14 21.71
CA PRO A 98 0.30 11.70 22.75
C PRO A 98 0.06 10.19 22.62
N ILE A 99 0.81 9.38 23.37
CA ILE A 99 0.67 7.91 23.43
C ILE A 99 -0.41 7.50 24.44
N ASP A 100 -1.48 8.28 24.60
CA ASP A 100 -2.66 7.71 25.25
C ASP A 100 -3.23 6.68 24.28
N LYS A 101 -2.93 5.41 24.60
CA LYS A 101 -3.01 4.22 23.74
C LYS A 101 -4.29 4.03 22.90
N ILE A 102 -5.34 4.79 23.16
CA ILE A 102 -6.64 4.74 22.50
C ILE A 102 -6.64 5.59 21.22
N CYS A 103 -5.84 6.66 21.14
CA CYS A 103 -5.91 7.62 20.04
C CYS A 103 -5.46 7.08 18.68
N CYS A 104 -4.57 6.09 18.66
CA CYS A 104 -3.95 5.62 17.41
C CYS A 104 -4.46 4.24 16.97
N THR A 105 -5.29 3.59 17.78
CA THR A 105 -5.93 2.32 17.42
C THR A 105 -6.98 2.57 16.35
N GLY A 106 -6.99 1.74 15.32
CA GLY A 106 -7.98 1.79 14.24
C GLY A 106 -7.57 2.56 13.01
N TYR A 107 -6.44 3.26 13.06
CA TYR A 107 -5.81 3.87 11.90
C TYR A 107 -5.06 2.81 11.06
N PRO A 108 -4.77 3.11 9.78
CA PRO A 108 -4.04 2.19 8.94
C PRO A 108 -2.55 2.11 9.31
N VAL A 109 -1.96 0.94 9.04
CA VAL A 109 -0.53 0.69 9.05
C VAL A 109 -0.17 0.13 7.68
N MET A 110 0.80 0.75 7.01
CA MET A 110 1.26 0.38 5.68
C MET A 110 2.75 0.04 5.72
N HIS A 111 3.12 -1.08 5.08
CA HIS A 111 4.50 -1.51 4.93
C HIS A 111 4.73 -2.01 3.49
N GLY A 112 5.57 -1.28 2.74
CA GLY A 112 5.98 -1.63 1.39
C GLY A 112 7.42 -2.12 1.37
N TYR A 113 7.64 -3.36 0.95
CA TYR A 113 8.94 -4.02 1.02
C TYR A 113 9.13 -5.08 -0.06
N PHE A 114 10.37 -5.56 -0.19
CA PHE A 114 10.72 -6.65 -1.10
C PHE A 114 10.98 -7.93 -0.31
N GLU A 115 10.07 -8.90 -0.37
CA GLU A 115 10.32 -10.23 0.22
C GLU A 115 11.55 -10.88 -0.38
N HIS A 116 11.58 -10.91 -1.71
CA HIS A 116 12.66 -11.44 -2.51
C HIS A 116 12.88 -10.54 -3.72
N MET A 117 14.14 -10.16 -3.98
CA MET A 117 14.53 -9.49 -5.21
C MET A 117 15.44 -10.37 -6.04
N ASN A 118 15.24 -10.36 -7.35
CA ASN A 118 16.11 -11.01 -8.32
C ASN A 118 17.38 -10.18 -8.57
N ALA A 119 17.26 -8.85 -8.51
CA ALA A 119 18.34 -7.90 -8.68
C ALA A 119 19.34 -7.95 -7.51
N THR A 120 20.60 -7.72 -7.82
CA THR A 120 21.69 -7.70 -6.84
C THR A 120 22.56 -6.46 -6.95
N GLY A 121 23.16 -6.04 -5.83
CA GLY A 121 24.05 -4.88 -5.76
C GLY A 121 23.36 -3.59 -6.20
N TYR A 122 24.05 -2.80 -7.02
CA TYR A 122 23.52 -1.50 -7.49
C TYR A 122 22.19 -1.60 -8.25
N ARG A 123 21.87 -2.76 -8.83
CA ARG A 123 20.64 -2.97 -9.59
C ARG A 123 19.37 -2.97 -8.72
N ARG A 124 19.54 -2.96 -7.39
CA ARG A 124 18.44 -2.87 -6.41
C ARG A 124 18.07 -1.42 -6.08
N PHE A 125 18.75 -0.42 -6.66
CA PHE A 125 18.54 0.97 -6.29
C PHE A 125 17.15 1.44 -6.74
N CYS A 126 16.32 1.80 -5.77
CA CYS A 126 14.99 2.35 -5.99
C CYS A 126 14.61 3.21 -4.79
N GLY A 127 13.44 3.83 -4.85
CA GLY A 127 12.92 4.67 -3.77
C GLY A 127 11.43 4.90 -3.88
N PHE A 128 10.87 5.43 -2.82
CA PHE A 128 9.47 5.76 -2.68
C PHE A 128 9.29 7.27 -2.64
N ILE A 129 8.33 7.76 -3.42
CA ILE A 129 7.78 9.11 -3.30
C ILE A 129 6.33 8.94 -2.87
N GLN A 130 5.95 9.56 -1.76
CA GLN A 130 4.59 9.54 -1.25
C GLN A 130 4.00 10.95 -1.35
N PHE A 131 2.75 11.04 -1.81
CA PHE A 131 1.95 12.25 -1.74
C PHE A 131 0.80 12.04 -0.78
N VAL A 132 0.41 13.09 -0.06
CA VAL A 132 -0.73 13.07 0.85
C VAL A 132 -1.77 14.04 0.36
N GLU A 133 -2.98 13.56 0.13
CA GLU A 133 -4.16 14.36 -0.13
C GLU A 133 -5.04 14.43 1.11
N ARG A 134 -5.32 15.67 1.53
CA ARG A 134 -6.28 16.00 2.56
C ARG A 134 -7.51 16.60 1.90
N ILE A 135 -8.66 15.97 2.06
CA ILE A 135 -9.96 16.54 1.72
C ILE A 135 -10.69 16.82 3.03
N GLU A 136 -10.82 18.09 3.37
CA GLU A 136 -11.35 18.53 4.66
C GLU A 136 -12.82 18.96 4.56
N ASN A 137 -13.54 18.77 5.66
CA ASN A 137 -14.93 19.21 5.84
C ASN A 137 -15.84 18.81 4.67
N TYR A 138 -15.77 17.54 4.25
CA TYR A 138 -16.55 17.00 3.13
C TYR A 138 -16.30 17.68 1.77
N GLY A 139 -15.06 18.15 1.54
CA GLY A 139 -14.64 18.69 0.25
C GLY A 139 -14.59 20.21 0.16
N GLU A 140 -14.74 20.91 1.28
CA GLU A 140 -14.60 22.37 1.32
C GLU A 140 -13.15 22.80 1.02
N ASN A 141 -12.16 22.03 1.49
CA ASN A 141 -10.75 22.23 1.17
C ASN A 141 -10.15 20.94 0.63
N ARG A 142 -9.27 21.08 -0.37
CA ARG A 142 -8.40 20.00 -0.86
C ARG A 142 -6.97 20.50 -0.89
N GLU A 143 -6.08 19.77 -0.23
CA GLU A 143 -4.64 19.98 -0.30
C GLU A 143 -3.96 18.68 -0.68
N LEU A 144 -3.08 18.74 -1.69
CA LEU A 144 -2.11 17.69 -1.97
C LEU A 144 -0.75 18.16 -1.44
N SER A 145 0.09 17.30 -0.89
CA SER A 145 1.46 17.61 -0.49
C SER A 145 2.39 16.44 -0.79
N VAL A 146 3.71 16.68 -0.79
CA VAL A 146 4.70 15.59 -0.86
C VAL A 146 5.05 15.24 0.58
N ASP A 147 5.03 13.96 0.91
CA ASP A 147 5.17 13.48 2.27
C ASP A 147 6.64 13.28 2.65
N VAL A 148 7.29 14.38 3.00
CA VAL A 148 8.66 14.42 3.52
C VAL A 148 8.77 15.62 4.45
N SER A 149 9.81 15.66 5.28
CA SER A 149 10.07 16.83 6.11
C SER A 149 10.30 18.10 5.29
N ASP A 150 9.97 19.26 5.86
CA ASP A 150 10.24 20.57 5.24
C ASP A 150 11.71 20.72 4.84
N GLU A 151 12.65 20.22 5.66
CA GLU A 151 14.08 20.26 5.35
C GLU A 151 14.42 19.45 4.08
N ASN A 152 13.77 18.31 3.86
CA ASN A 152 13.94 17.53 2.63
C ASN A 152 13.37 18.28 1.42
N LEU A 153 12.19 18.90 1.57
CA LEU A 153 11.57 19.70 0.51
C LEU A 153 12.43 20.90 0.11
N GLU A 154 12.96 21.63 1.10
CA GLU A 154 13.85 22.77 0.87
C GLU A 154 15.12 22.38 0.09
N LYS A 155 15.60 21.15 0.30
CA LYS A 155 16.75 20.57 -0.43
C LYS A 155 16.36 19.96 -1.78
N GLY A 156 15.08 19.98 -2.15
CA GLY A 156 14.57 19.36 -3.38
C GLY A 156 14.63 17.84 -3.36
N ASN A 157 14.59 17.22 -2.18
CA ASN A 157 14.57 15.77 -1.99
C ASN A 157 13.13 15.29 -1.73
N PRO A 158 12.45 14.70 -2.73
CA PRO A 158 11.06 14.26 -2.58
C PRO A 158 10.92 12.81 -2.09
N TYR A 159 12.04 12.12 -1.82
CA TYR A 159 12.00 10.69 -1.53
C TYR A 159 11.71 10.47 -0.03
N PHE A 160 10.61 9.76 0.24
CA PHE A 160 10.24 9.29 1.58
C PHE A 160 11.26 8.27 2.09
N ALA A 161 11.61 7.30 1.24
CA ALA A 161 12.62 6.28 1.50
C ALA A 161 13.34 5.89 0.21
N TYR A 162 14.61 5.51 0.27
CA TYR A 162 15.36 5.00 -0.89
C TYR A 162 16.57 4.17 -0.44
N GLY A 163 17.01 3.20 -1.23
CA GLY A 163 18.05 2.26 -0.79
C GLY A 163 18.36 1.12 -1.77
N TYR A 164 19.03 0.07 -1.26
CA TYR A 164 19.43 -1.14 -2.01
C TYR A 164 18.90 -2.44 -1.35
N PRO A 165 17.57 -2.63 -1.28
CA PRO A 165 16.53 -1.84 -1.91
C PRO A 165 15.93 -0.83 -0.93
N ALA A 166 14.98 -0.03 -1.43
CA ALA A 166 14.14 0.77 -0.57
C ALA A 166 13.13 -0.10 0.20
N GLU A 167 12.69 0.40 1.34
CA GLU A 167 11.62 -0.14 2.16
C GLU A 167 10.89 1.05 2.77
N ILE A 168 9.56 1.01 2.84
CA ILE A 168 8.75 2.10 3.37
C ILE A 168 7.78 1.58 4.42
N PHE A 169 7.68 2.28 5.55
CA PHE A 169 6.71 2.04 6.60
C PHE A 169 6.05 3.37 6.95
N ASP A 170 4.73 3.35 7.10
CA ASP A 170 3.96 4.52 7.50
C ASP A 170 2.69 4.13 8.28
N ALA A 171 2.36 4.94 9.28
CA ALA A 171 1.23 4.73 10.18
C ALA A 171 0.65 6.10 10.61
N PRO A 172 -0.07 6.79 9.72
CA PRO A 172 -0.65 8.09 10.00
C PRO A 172 -1.84 7.96 10.96
N CYS A 173 -1.91 8.83 11.96
CA CYS A 173 -3.05 8.91 12.86
C CYS A 173 -3.32 10.33 13.35
N CYS A 174 -4.55 10.57 13.81
CA CYS A 174 -4.98 11.82 14.46
C CYS A 174 -4.72 13.10 13.64
N ASN A 175 -4.99 13.08 12.33
CA ASN A 175 -4.70 14.18 11.43
C ASN A 175 -5.89 15.13 11.21
N LEU A 176 -6.99 14.99 11.97
CA LEU A 176 -8.22 15.76 11.83
C LEU A 176 -7.98 17.28 11.88
N ALA A 177 -6.99 17.74 12.67
CA ALA A 177 -6.55 19.13 12.74
C ALA A 177 -7.69 20.16 12.98
N GLY A 178 -8.74 19.78 13.70
CA GLY A 178 -9.89 20.63 14.00
C GLY A 178 -10.94 20.70 12.90
N CYS A 179 -10.81 19.93 11.82
CA CYS A 179 -11.87 19.76 10.82
C CYS A 179 -13.05 18.97 11.40
N ARG A 180 -14.23 19.09 10.77
CA ARG A 180 -15.41 18.26 11.08
C ARG A 180 -15.26 16.84 10.54
N HIS A 181 -14.55 16.72 9.42
CA HIS A 181 -14.28 15.47 8.72
C HIS A 181 -12.99 15.64 7.93
N LEU A 182 -12.21 14.57 7.85
CA LEU A 182 -11.06 14.49 6.99
C LEU A 182 -11.10 13.17 6.23
N LYS A 183 -10.94 13.24 4.91
CA LYS A 183 -10.45 12.12 4.11
C LYS A 183 -8.97 12.33 3.85
N TRP A 184 -8.15 11.45 4.40
CA TRP A 184 -6.69 11.43 4.24
C TRP A 184 -6.33 10.30 3.30
N THR A 185 -5.66 10.60 2.18
CA THR A 185 -5.25 9.61 1.19
C THR A 185 -3.78 9.75 0.87
N ALA A 186 -3.01 8.68 1.03
CA ALA A 186 -1.65 8.59 0.52
C ALA A 186 -1.65 7.99 -0.89
N TYR A 187 -0.79 8.54 -1.76
CA TYR A 187 -0.44 8.00 -3.06
C TYR A 187 1.04 7.68 -3.05
N THR A 188 1.38 6.39 -3.02
CA THR A 188 2.75 5.91 -2.82
C THR A 188 3.28 5.34 -4.12
N TYR A 189 4.44 5.82 -4.55
CA TYR A 189 5.04 5.47 -5.84
C TYR A 189 6.45 4.93 -5.64
N LEU A 190 6.68 3.69 -6.09
CA LEU A 190 8.02 3.16 -6.28
C LEU A 190 8.60 3.72 -7.57
N VAL A 191 9.82 4.23 -7.50
CA VAL A 191 10.52 4.88 -8.61
C VAL A 191 11.96 4.39 -8.75
N ASP A 192 12.45 4.37 -9.99
CA ASP A 192 13.87 4.26 -10.32
C ASP A 192 14.47 5.66 -10.29
N LEU A 193 15.41 5.90 -9.37
CA LEU A 193 15.97 7.22 -9.11
C LEU A 193 16.91 7.65 -10.23
N PRO A 194 17.01 8.96 -10.52
CA PRO A 194 18.03 9.51 -11.41
C PRO A 194 19.43 9.02 -11.05
N SER A 195 19.99 8.19 -11.93
CA SER A 195 21.33 7.63 -11.75
C SER A 195 22.01 7.38 -13.10
N ARG A 196 23.29 7.01 -13.07
CA ARG A 196 24.01 6.58 -14.29
C ARG A 196 23.39 5.33 -14.93
N MET A 197 22.60 4.56 -14.18
CA MET A 197 21.97 3.33 -14.68
C MET A 197 20.75 3.61 -15.56
N ASN A 198 20.12 4.79 -15.43
CA ASN A 198 18.91 5.16 -16.17
C ASN A 198 19.00 6.52 -16.86
N SER A 199 20.23 6.98 -17.14
CA SER A 199 20.51 8.26 -17.81
C SER A 199 20.04 9.49 -17.02
N ASN A 200 20.11 9.42 -15.68
CA ASN A 200 19.67 10.45 -14.74
C ASN A 200 18.19 10.85 -14.93
N LYS A 201 17.34 9.85 -15.20
CA LYS A 201 15.89 10.04 -15.36
C LYS A 201 15.16 9.50 -14.14
N LEU A 202 14.08 10.15 -13.75
CA LEU A 202 13.16 9.59 -12.76
C LEU A 202 12.11 8.76 -13.49
N LYS A 203 11.91 7.50 -13.10
CA LYS A 203 10.93 6.61 -13.75
C LYS A 203 9.98 5.97 -12.75
N PHE A 204 8.71 5.90 -13.11
CA PHE A 204 7.70 5.13 -12.41
C PHE A 204 8.01 3.63 -12.53
N LEU A 205 7.86 2.90 -11.42
CA LEU A 205 7.97 1.43 -11.38
C LEU A 205 6.65 0.80 -10.95
N GLY A 206 5.98 1.36 -9.96
CA GLY A 206 4.69 0.89 -9.47
C GLY A 206 4.11 1.87 -8.46
N GLY A 207 2.83 1.74 -8.13
CA GLY A 207 2.23 2.59 -7.12
C GLY A 207 0.92 2.04 -6.57
N TYR A 208 0.53 2.59 -5.43
CA TYR A 208 -0.69 2.23 -4.72
C TYR A 208 -1.21 3.41 -3.88
N SER A 209 -2.52 3.48 -3.67
CA SER A 209 -3.16 4.41 -2.77
C SER A 209 -3.76 3.70 -1.58
N TRP A 210 -3.79 4.40 -0.45
CA TRP A 210 -4.33 3.91 0.81
C TRP A 210 -4.68 5.11 1.71
N GLY A 211 -5.35 4.89 2.83
CA GLY A 211 -5.67 5.97 3.76
C GLY A 211 -6.92 5.71 4.56
N TYR A 212 -7.58 6.77 5.02
CA TYR A 212 -8.70 6.64 5.93
C TYR A 212 -9.57 7.90 5.94
N GLU A 213 -10.75 7.76 6.53
CA GLU A 213 -11.58 8.90 6.92
C GLU A 213 -11.65 8.99 8.44
N GLU A 214 -11.58 10.21 8.98
CA GLU A 214 -11.71 10.48 10.41
C GLU A 214 -12.64 11.67 10.70
N ASP A 215 -13.22 11.66 11.89
CA ASP A 215 -13.95 12.77 12.49
C ASP A 215 -13.56 12.92 13.97
N GLU A 216 -14.31 13.72 14.74
CA GLU A 216 -14.04 13.97 16.17
C GLU A 216 -14.03 12.69 17.05
N ASN A 217 -14.60 11.59 16.56
CA ASN A 217 -14.62 10.29 17.24
C ASN A 217 -13.45 9.38 16.81
N GLY A 218 -12.53 9.87 15.97
CA GLY A 218 -11.37 9.13 15.47
C GLY A 218 -11.61 8.52 14.07
N PRO A 219 -10.90 7.44 13.73
CA PRO A 219 -10.95 6.85 12.39
C PRO A 219 -12.30 6.15 12.19
N GLN A 220 -13.03 6.56 11.15
CA GLN A 220 -14.35 6.03 10.82
C GLN A 220 -14.27 4.82 9.89
N ARG A 221 -13.35 4.87 8.92
CA ARG A 221 -13.09 3.76 8.00
C ARG A 221 -11.74 3.87 7.34
N LEU A 222 -11.17 2.72 7.00
CA LEU A 222 -10.02 2.63 6.11
C LEU A 222 -10.49 2.73 4.66
N LEU A 223 -9.73 3.47 3.86
CA LEU A 223 -9.86 3.46 2.40
C LEU A 223 -9.27 2.15 1.86
N PRO A 224 -9.80 1.62 0.74
CA PRO A 224 -9.24 0.44 0.11
C PRO A 224 -7.82 0.73 -0.38
N LEU A 225 -6.99 -0.32 -0.35
CA LEU A 225 -5.72 -0.32 -1.08
C LEU A 225 -6.03 -0.45 -2.59
N GLU A 226 -5.61 0.52 -3.39
CA GLU A 226 -5.84 0.52 -4.84
C GLU A 226 -4.51 0.65 -5.59
N ILE A 227 -4.33 -0.12 -6.67
CA ILE A 227 -3.12 -0.04 -7.50
C ILE A 227 -3.20 1.20 -8.39
N LEU A 228 -2.11 1.97 -8.44
CA LEU A 228 -1.98 3.18 -9.22
C LEU A 228 -1.17 2.93 -10.49
N THR A 229 -1.46 3.73 -11.51
CA THR A 229 -0.81 3.67 -12.82
C THR A 229 0.22 4.78 -12.98
N GLU A 230 1.01 4.69 -14.05
CA GLU A 230 1.94 5.75 -14.44
C GLU A 230 1.21 7.08 -14.71
N ASN A 231 -0.02 7.05 -15.23
CA ASN A 231 -0.81 8.27 -15.45
C ASN A 231 -1.17 8.97 -14.13
N ASP A 232 -1.44 8.21 -13.07
CA ASP A 232 -1.71 8.76 -11.74
C ASP A 232 -0.45 9.42 -11.18
N TRP A 233 0.70 8.76 -11.35
CA TRP A 233 2.00 9.32 -11.01
C TRP A 233 2.25 10.65 -11.74
N GLU A 234 2.10 10.67 -13.06
CA GLU A 234 2.32 11.88 -13.87
C GLU A 234 1.45 13.04 -13.41
N LYS A 235 0.18 12.77 -13.09
CA LYS A 235 -0.76 13.76 -12.55
C LYS A 235 -0.24 14.37 -11.24
N HIS A 236 0.05 13.54 -10.24
CA HIS A 236 0.50 14.03 -8.92
C HIS A 236 1.88 14.69 -8.98
N ALA A 237 2.82 14.09 -9.70
CA ALA A 237 4.16 14.62 -9.89
C ALA A 237 4.15 15.96 -10.65
N THR A 238 3.23 16.15 -11.59
CA THR A 238 3.03 17.45 -12.28
C THR A 238 2.42 18.48 -11.35
N GLU A 239 1.36 18.13 -10.62
CA GLU A 239 0.69 19.03 -9.67
C GLU A 239 1.66 19.56 -8.61
N LYS A 240 2.59 18.72 -8.14
CA LYS A 240 3.64 19.10 -7.17
C LYS A 240 4.95 19.57 -7.78
N GLY A 241 5.05 19.63 -9.10
CA GLY A 241 6.23 20.13 -9.80
C GLY A 241 7.48 19.25 -9.69
N ILE A 242 7.35 17.99 -9.28
CA ILE A 242 8.45 17.02 -9.19
C ILE A 242 9.14 16.86 -10.56
N LEU A 243 8.34 16.81 -11.64
CA LEU A 243 8.84 16.62 -13.00
C LEU A 243 9.58 17.85 -13.57
N LYS A 244 9.55 18.99 -12.87
CA LYS A 244 10.36 20.16 -13.23
C LYS A 244 11.80 20.05 -12.70
N VAL A 245 12.00 19.27 -11.63
CA VAL A 245 13.28 19.08 -10.96
C VAL A 245 14.01 17.88 -11.55
N PHE A 246 13.29 16.81 -11.86
CA PHE A 246 13.84 15.59 -12.44
C PHE A 246 13.28 15.36 -13.84
N PRO A 247 14.11 15.35 -14.89
CA PRO A 247 13.65 15.00 -16.23
C PRO A 247 13.22 13.52 -16.29
N ILE A 248 12.11 13.24 -16.97
CA ILE A 248 11.68 11.88 -17.33
C ILE A 248 12.44 11.40 -18.59
#